data_AF-A0A4T0FKJ4-F1
#
_entry.id   AF-A0A4T0FKJ4-F1
#
_cell.length_a   1.000
_cell.length_b   1.000
_cell.length_c   1.000
_cell.angle_alpha   90.00
_cell.angle_beta   90.00
_cell.angle_gamma   90.00
#
_symmetry.space_group_name_H-M   'P 1'
#
loop_
_entity.id
_entity.type
_entity.pdbx_description
1 polymer ?
#
loop_
_entity_poly.entity_id
_entity_poly.type
_entity_poly.pdbx_seq_one_letter_code
_entity_poly.pdbx_strand_id
1 'polypeptide(L)' 'MFNTASLRKASSAPASSSHTSPLAAMSKATATCAPVAKAYGACVASSYEDISKGVCATEFEAFKNCVTKTVSGNG' A
#
# COMPACT_ATOMS: atom_id res chain seq x y z
N MET A 1 -7.97 14.67 31.96
CA MET A 1 -9.26 15.05 31.34
C MET A 1 -8.98 15.30 29.87
N PHE A 2 -9.11 14.29 28.99
CA PHE A 2 -8.81 14.44 27.56
C PHE A 2 -10.03 15.05 26.87
N ASN A 3 -9.90 16.29 26.41
CA ASN A 3 -10.96 17.04 25.76
C ASN A 3 -11.18 16.52 24.33
N THR A 4 -12.15 15.62 24.15
CA THR A 4 -12.58 14.97 22.89
C THR A 4 -13.35 15.90 21.94
N ALA A 5 -12.96 17.17 21.85
CA ALA A 5 -13.62 18.17 21.00
C ALA A 5 -12.93 18.38 19.63
N SER A 6 -12.17 17.41 19.12
CA SER A 6 -11.54 17.51 17.79
C SER A 6 -11.55 16.19 17.02
N LEU A 7 -12.68 15.48 17.07
CA LEU A 7 -13.00 14.51 16.01
C LEU A 7 -13.27 15.27 14.71
N ARG A 8 -12.20 15.62 13.97
CA ARG A 8 -12.32 15.91 12.54
C ARG A 8 -12.60 14.59 11.83
N LYS A 9 -13.90 14.36 11.65
CA LYS A 9 -14.53 13.55 10.61
C LYS A 9 -13.70 13.59 9.33
N ALA A 10 -12.86 12.58 9.11
CA ALA A 10 -12.33 12.28 7.80
C ALA A 10 -13.46 11.62 6.99
N SER A 11 -14.38 12.42 6.47
CA SER A 11 -15.38 11.96 5.51
C SER A 11 -15.89 13.11 4.66
N SER A 12 -15.66 12.97 3.34
CA SER A 12 -16.54 13.42 2.25
C SER A 12 -16.40 14.86 1.74
N ALA A 13 -15.72 15.01 0.59
CA ALA A 13 -16.03 16.04 -0.41
C ALA A 13 -16.10 15.36 -1.81
N PRO A 14 -17.06 15.76 -2.69
CA PRO A 14 -17.50 15.00 -3.86
C PRO A 14 -16.63 15.19 -5.12
N ALA A 15 -16.80 14.25 -6.05
CA ALA A 15 -16.07 14.08 -7.31
C ALA A 15 -16.33 15.18 -8.36
N SER A 16 -15.27 15.65 -9.03
CA SER A 16 -15.20 15.71 -10.51
C SER A 16 -13.90 16.36 -10.98
N SER A 17 -12.94 15.50 -11.26
CA SER A 17 -12.11 15.51 -12.47
C SER A 17 -11.63 14.07 -12.56
N SER A 18 -12.14 13.27 -13.49
CA SER A 18 -11.77 11.86 -13.70
C SER A 18 -10.36 11.72 -14.27
N HIS A 19 -9.40 12.34 -13.58
CA HIS A 19 -8.03 11.94 -13.61
C HIS A 19 -7.88 11.06 -12.38
N THR A 20 -7.90 9.75 -12.55
CA THR A 20 -7.35 8.83 -11.55
C THR A 20 -5.93 9.30 -11.32
N SER A 21 -5.74 10.15 -10.31
CA SER A 21 -4.43 10.66 -10.01
C SER A 21 -3.54 9.44 -9.76
N PRO A 22 -2.32 9.40 -10.30
CA PRO A 22 -1.42 8.26 -10.09
C PRO A 22 -1.27 7.95 -8.60
N LEU A 23 -1.42 8.96 -7.74
CA LEU A 23 -1.49 8.84 -6.30
C LEU A 23 -2.72 8.07 -5.78
N ALA A 24 -3.92 8.29 -6.35
CA ALA A 24 -5.13 7.54 -6.03
C ALA A 24 -5.02 6.07 -6.49
N ALA A 25 -4.45 5.82 -7.67
CA ALA A 25 -4.19 4.47 -8.17
C ALA A 25 -3.18 3.72 -7.28
N MET A 26 -2.10 4.38 -6.87
CA MET A 26 -1.12 3.85 -5.92
C MET A 26 -1.74 3.57 -4.55
N SER A 27 -2.54 4.50 -4.02
CA SER A 27 -3.22 4.33 -2.71
C SER A 27 -4.13 3.11 -2.71
N LYS A 28 -4.87 2.90 -3.80
CA LYS A 28 -5.71 1.72 -4.01
C LYS A 28 -4.87 0.45 -4.15
N ALA A 29 -3.76 0.50 -4.89
CA ALA A 29 -2.84 -0.63 -5.01
C ALA A 29 -2.23 -1.02 -3.67
N THR A 30 -1.81 -0.07 -2.83
CA THR A 30 -1.29 -0.36 -1.49
C THR A 30 -2.35 -0.99 -0.59
N ALA A 31 -3.59 -0.53 -0.65
CA ALA A 31 -4.69 -1.12 0.11
C ALA A 31 -5.02 -2.55 -0.36
N THR A 32 -5.10 -2.77 -1.67
CA THR A 32 -5.38 -4.10 -2.26
C THR A 32 -4.24 -5.09 -2.02
N CYS A 33 -3.00 -4.64 -2.10
CA CYS A 33 -1.81 -5.46 -1.93
C CYS A 33 -1.30 -5.49 -0.48
N ALA A 34 -2.06 -4.96 0.48
CA ALA A 34 -1.72 -4.96 1.90
C ALA A 34 -1.34 -6.35 2.47
N PRO A 35 -2.02 -7.48 2.15
CA PRO A 35 -1.65 -8.78 2.72
C PRO A 35 -0.26 -9.25 2.25
N VAL A 36 0.03 -9.12 0.95
CA VAL A 36 1.35 -9.48 0.38
C VAL A 36 2.44 -8.49 0.80
N ALA A 37 2.09 -7.21 0.97
CA ALA A 37 3.00 -6.20 1.51
C ALA A 37 3.40 -6.51 2.96
N LYS A 38 2.46 -6.98 3.79
CA LYS A 38 2.74 -7.37 5.17
C LYS A 38 3.66 -8.58 5.25
N ALA A 39 3.47 -9.58 4.39
CA ALA A 39 4.31 -10.77 4.37
C ALA A 39 5.75 -10.43 3.93
N TYR A 40 5.91 -9.59 2.89
CA TYR A 40 7.21 -9.02 2.51
C TYR A 40 7.86 -8.24 3.65
N GLY A 41 7.11 -7.34 4.30
CA GLY A 41 7.60 -6.56 5.43
C GLY A 41 8.02 -7.41 6.62
N ALA A 42 7.30 -8.51 6.90
CA ALA A 42 7.65 -9.45 7.96
C ALA A 42 8.96 -10.19 7.66
N CYS A 43 9.17 -10.63 6.41
CA CYS A 43 10.43 -11.23 5.97
C CYS A 43 11.59 -10.24 6.12
N VAL A 44 11.42 -9.00 5.66
CA VAL A 44 12.46 -7.97 5.77
C VAL A 44 12.76 -7.63 7.23
N ALA A 45 11.75 -7.52 8.08
CA ALA A 45 11.94 -7.24 9.50
C ALA A 45 12.66 -8.39 10.22
N SER A 46 12.36 -9.64 9.86
CA SER A 46 12.99 -10.83 10.45
C SER A 46 14.44 -11.01 10.01
N SER A 47 14.75 -10.60 8.77
CA SER A 47 16.08 -10.76 8.18
C SER A 47 16.87 -9.45 8.11
N TYR A 48 16.44 -8.39 8.79
CA TYR A 48 16.96 -7.02 8.63
C TYR A 48 18.49 -6.92 8.81
N GLU A 49 19.05 -7.73 9.69
CA GLU A 49 20.50 -7.77 9.98
C GLU A 49 21.32 -8.45 8.87
N ASP A 50 20.71 -9.39 8.15
CA ASP A 50 21.32 -10.19 7.07
C ASP A 50 20.59 -9.99 5.73
N ILE A 51 20.03 -8.79 5.50
CA ILE A 51 19.32 -8.49 4.26
C ILE A 51 20.30 -8.58 3.08
N SER A 52 20.27 -9.72 2.42
CA SER A 52 20.99 -10.01 1.20
C SER A 52 20.02 -10.03 0.03
N LYS A 53 20.51 -9.62 -1.15
CA LYS A 53 19.72 -9.58 -2.38
C LYS A 53 19.18 -10.98 -2.69
N GLY A 54 17.89 -11.20 -2.46
CA GLY A 54 17.22 -12.48 -2.72
C GLY A 54 16.51 -13.12 -1.51
N VAL A 55 16.83 -12.71 -0.27
CA VAL A 55 16.28 -13.32 0.95
C VAL A 55 14.74 -13.27 1.01
N CYS A 56 14.15 -12.16 0.55
CA CYS A 56 12.70 -11.99 0.48
C CYS A 56 12.20 -11.92 -0.98
N ALA A 57 12.89 -12.57 -1.92
CA ALA A 57 12.57 -12.47 -3.35
C ALA A 57 11.14 -12.93 -3.67
N THR A 58 10.70 -14.06 -3.09
CA THR A 58 9.36 -14.62 -3.33
C THR A 58 8.26 -13.63 -2.90
N GLU A 59 8.38 -13.08 -1.69
CA GLU A 59 7.42 -12.12 -1.15
C GLU A 59 7.44 -10.80 -1.93
N PHE A 60 8.64 -10.36 -2.32
CA PHE A 60 8.81 -9.18 -3.14
C PHE A 60 8.18 -9.36 -4.52
N GLU A 61 8.34 -10.51 -5.17
CA GLU A 61 7.71 -10.79 -6.45
C GLU A 61 6.19 -10.81 -6.36
N ALA A 62 5.62 -11.40 -5.30
CA ALA A 62 4.18 -11.41 -5.06
C ALA A 62 3.65 -9.97 -4.87
N PHE A 63 4.33 -9.16 -4.06
CA PHE A 63 3.97 -7.75 -3.85
C PHE A 63 4.10 -6.94 -5.14
N LYS A 64 5.24 -7.07 -5.86
CA LYS A 64 5.49 -6.41 -7.15
C LYS A 64 4.40 -6.76 -8.15
N ASN A 65 4.07 -8.05 -8.31
CA ASN A 65 3.06 -8.51 -9.24
C ASN A 65 1.70 -7.88 -8.92
N CYS A 66 1.29 -7.90 -7.65
CA CYS A 66 0.04 -7.30 -7.20
C CYS A 66 -0.02 -5.79 -7.51
N VAL A 67 1.05 -5.04 -7.17
CA VAL A 67 1.10 -3.59 -7.39
C VAL A 67 1.11 -3.27 -8.88
N THR A 68 1.95 -3.93 -9.68
CA THR A 68 2.01 -3.73 -11.14
C THR A 68 0.66 -4.04 -11.79
N LYS A 69 0.00 -5.15 -11.42
CA LYS A 69 -1.34 -5.49 -11.93
C LYS A 69 -2.37 -4.42 -11.57
N THR A 70 -2.32 -3.91 -10.34
CA THR A 70 -3.30 -2.92 -9.86
C THR A 70 -3.07 -1.54 -10.50
N VAL A 71 -1.83 -1.15 -10.77
CA VAL A 71 -1.46 0.17 -11.29
C VAL A 71 -1.54 0.23 -12.80
N SER A 72 -1.13 -0.84 -13.50
CA SER A 72 -1.18 -0.93 -14.96
C SER A 72 -2.60 -1.22 -15.51
N GLY A 73 -3.60 -1.41 -14.64
CA GLY A 73 -4.97 -1.80 -15.00
C GLY A 73 -6.05 -0.79 -14.64
N ASN A 74 -5.73 0.50 -14.43
CA ASN A 74 -6.77 1.54 -14.30
C ASN A 74 -6.84 2.34 -15.61
N GLY A 75 -7.86 2.02 -16.42
CA GLY A 75 -8.47 2.95 -17.36
C GLY A 75 -9.47 3.86 -16.66
#